data_AF-A0A2T9YK80-F1
#
_entry.id   AF-A0A2T9YK80-F1
#
_cell.length_a   1.000
_cell.length_b   1.000
_cell.length_c   1.000
_cell.angle_alpha   90.00
_cell.angle_beta   90.00
_cell.angle_gamma   90.00
#
_symmetry.space_group_name_H-M   'P 1'
#
loop_
_entity.id
_entity.type
_entity.pdbx_description
1 polymer ?
#
loop_
_entity_poly.entity_id
_entity_poly.type
_entity_poly.pdbx_seq_one_letter_code
_entity_poly.pdbx_strand_id
1 'polypeptide(L)'
;MPTLIQSMFVNRYNTYNYMKFRINSRCPKKLTLEKYPNNLSECYMADKPEADKPEADKPEADKPEADKPEAGKPEADKPEADKPDAGKPDAGKPDADKPDADKPDSNKPISNNSKLVSEKAPSPYLVVFGNSLSDIGNLENITFAIPWWNRRFSNGPVWNEYLAYYNDYTLINFAVGGATSNNTSVKIFTNVTVEVPSILDQIGLYTKTFGGKINPNKMLNDIAVIEIGANDLLDGLELEASLKIDVEEFTDSIVNNIITAIKLVKKLGFKKILATTVSDVAKTPAVFDFPPEAQKNINKYVSAVNSKILDLIPKEFGENSESNFVKIIQLHKLIDLVTGPLSKDLGLTVVNKDCHLVKNNKLISSCDNPDNHAFMDSVHPSTKIHALTGSIFAQTINNTAFEINEETVRPLIQRYNINKADSKKNFLYRSGSGGKKDDLNIHSYNLKGALASANIIISKKKRCNKKKH
;
A
#
# COMPACT_ATOMS: atom_id res chain seq x y z
N MET A 1 -14.38 -24.31 -22.05
CA MET A 1 -14.91 -24.54 -20.68
C MET A 1 -15.23 -23.19 -20.08
N PRO A 2 -16.50 -22.80 -19.89
CA PRO A 2 -16.82 -21.52 -19.28
C PRO A 2 -16.91 -21.66 -17.74
N THR A 3 -16.49 -20.59 -17.05
CA THR A 3 -16.83 -20.21 -15.66
C THR A 3 -16.38 -21.13 -14.51
N LEU A 4 -15.17 -20.89 -13.99
CA LEU A 4 -14.88 -21.15 -12.57
C LEU A 4 -14.56 -19.85 -11.80
N ILE A 5 -14.01 -18.83 -12.47
CA ILE A 5 -13.43 -17.65 -11.81
C ILE A 5 -14.43 -16.52 -11.66
N GLN A 6 -15.38 -16.38 -12.60
CA GLN A 6 -16.55 -15.52 -12.42
C GLN A 6 -17.24 -15.79 -11.06
N SER A 7 -17.25 -17.04 -10.58
CA SER A 7 -17.88 -17.41 -9.32
C SER A 7 -17.16 -16.95 -8.03
N MET A 8 -15.87 -16.62 -8.12
CA MET A 8 -15.05 -16.17 -6.98
C MET A 8 -15.05 -14.64 -6.83
N PHE A 9 -15.25 -13.90 -7.93
CA PHE A 9 -15.28 -12.43 -7.95
C PHE A 9 -16.69 -11.82 -8.11
N VAL A 10 -17.74 -12.64 -8.30
CA VAL A 10 -19.16 -12.21 -8.41
C VAL A 10 -19.70 -11.47 -7.17
N ASN A 11 -18.95 -11.39 -6.08
CA ASN A 11 -19.33 -10.60 -4.91
C ASN A 11 -19.29 -9.07 -5.12
N ARG A 12 -18.97 -8.59 -6.33
CA ARG A 12 -19.09 -7.17 -6.69
C ARG A 12 -20.46 -6.75 -7.25
N TYR A 13 -21.37 -7.67 -7.59
CA TYR A 13 -22.42 -7.36 -8.58
C TYR A 13 -23.88 -7.55 -8.18
N ASN A 14 -24.22 -7.74 -6.91
CA ASN A 14 -25.64 -7.77 -6.52
C ASN A 14 -25.97 -6.84 -5.35
N THR A 15 -26.68 -5.77 -5.73
CA THR A 15 -27.50 -4.85 -4.93
C THR A 15 -26.80 -4.08 -3.82
N TYR A 16 -26.17 -2.94 -4.17
CA TYR A 16 -25.80 -1.93 -3.19
C TYR A 16 -26.56 -0.62 -3.39
N ASN A 17 -27.47 -0.36 -2.44
CA ASN A 17 -27.89 0.99 -2.11
C ASN A 17 -26.74 1.65 -1.31
N TYR A 18 -25.68 2.09 -1.99
CA TYR A 18 -24.85 3.16 -1.43
C TYR A 18 -25.71 4.42 -1.34
N MET A 19 -25.56 5.20 -0.25
CA MET A 19 -26.25 6.48 -0.09
C MET A 19 -26.12 7.31 -1.37
N LYS A 20 -27.20 7.38 -2.17
CA LYS A 20 -27.42 8.44 -3.14
C LYS A 20 -27.48 9.73 -2.35
N PHE A 21 -26.34 10.39 -2.15
CA PHE A 21 -26.35 11.82 -1.87
C PHE A 21 -26.95 12.48 -3.10
N ARG A 22 -28.23 12.87 -3.03
CA ARG A 22 -28.86 13.72 -4.04
C ARG A 22 -28.05 15.00 -4.14
N ILE A 23 -27.26 15.11 -5.20
CA ILE A 23 -26.60 16.34 -5.62
C ILE A 23 -27.71 17.23 -6.16
N ASN A 24 -28.20 18.18 -5.35
CA ASN A 24 -29.04 19.26 -5.86
C ASN A 24 -28.14 20.27 -6.56
N SER A 25 -27.84 20.02 -7.83
CA SER A 25 -27.12 20.95 -8.70
C SER A 25 -28.04 22.09 -9.12
N ARG A 26 -28.02 23.20 -8.39
CA ARG A 26 -28.37 24.50 -8.97
C ARG A 26 -27.11 25.37 -8.99
N CYS A 27 -26.37 25.31 -10.10
CA CYS A 27 -25.44 26.39 -10.45
C CYS A 27 -26.22 27.49 -11.18
N PRO A 28 -26.12 28.76 -10.75
CA PRO A 28 -26.70 29.88 -11.48
C PRO A 28 -25.90 30.15 -12.78
N LYS A 29 -26.64 30.42 -13.87
CA LYS A 29 -26.06 30.84 -15.16
C LYS A 29 -25.50 32.27 -15.07
N LYS A 30 -24.39 32.47 -15.81
CA LYS A 30 -23.75 33.73 -16.22
C LYS A 30 -23.03 34.54 -15.13
N LEU A 31 -21.70 34.50 -15.17
CA LEU A 31 -20.84 35.65 -14.89
C LEU A 31 -19.74 35.68 -15.96
N THR A 32 -19.55 36.86 -16.55
CA THR A 32 -18.66 37.20 -17.65
C THR A 32 -17.18 37.18 -17.23
N LEU A 33 -16.32 36.76 -18.16
CA LEU A 33 -14.86 36.71 -18.05
C LEU A 33 -14.26 38.12 -17.92
N GLU A 34 -13.48 38.37 -16.86
CA GLU A 34 -12.28 39.21 -16.93
C GLU A 34 -11.36 39.01 -15.70
N LYS A 35 -10.05 38.84 -15.99
CA LYS A 35 -8.88 38.80 -15.09
C LYS A 35 -8.73 37.62 -14.11
N TYR A 36 -7.84 36.67 -14.45
CA TYR A 36 -6.59 36.29 -13.76
C TYR A 36 -6.09 34.93 -14.31
N PRO A 37 -4.81 34.76 -14.69
CA PRO A 37 -4.33 33.53 -15.33
C PRO A 37 -3.94 32.44 -14.32
N ASN A 38 -4.09 31.18 -14.76
CA ASN A 38 -3.61 29.93 -14.17
C ASN A 38 -4.41 29.34 -12.98
N ASN A 39 -5.45 28.57 -13.31
CA ASN A 39 -5.91 27.44 -12.49
C ASN A 39 -6.60 26.39 -13.38
N LEU A 40 -5.91 25.29 -13.66
CA LEU A 40 -6.48 24.11 -14.32
C LEU A 40 -7.17 23.23 -13.29
N SER A 41 -8.51 23.23 -13.30
CA SER A 41 -9.33 22.08 -12.92
C SER A 41 -10.73 22.26 -13.50
N GLU A 42 -10.91 21.90 -14.77
CA GLU A 42 -12.24 21.73 -15.34
C GLU A 42 -12.46 20.28 -15.76
N CYS A 43 -13.67 19.83 -15.47
CA CYS A 43 -14.13 18.47 -15.54
C CYS A 43 -14.24 18.04 -17.01
N TYR A 44 -13.49 17.02 -17.42
CA TYR A 44 -13.76 16.34 -18.69
C TYR A 44 -14.93 15.38 -18.50
N MET A 45 -16.11 15.78 -18.97
CA MET A 45 -17.11 14.85 -19.48
C MET A 45 -16.98 14.90 -21.01
N ALA A 46 -16.65 13.75 -21.61
CA ALA A 46 -16.56 13.61 -23.05
C ALA A 46 -17.97 13.51 -23.63
N ASP A 47 -18.42 14.57 -24.31
CA ASP A 47 -19.49 14.46 -25.30
C ASP A 47 -18.86 14.14 -26.67
N LYS A 48 -19.40 13.10 -27.30
CA LYS A 48 -19.05 12.60 -28.63
C LYS A 48 -19.56 13.56 -29.71
N PRO A 49 -18.77 13.87 -30.75
CA PRO A 49 -19.33 14.24 -32.05
C PRO A 49 -19.09 13.13 -33.09
N GLU A 50 -20.10 12.95 -33.93
CA GLU A 50 -20.12 12.10 -35.11
C GLU A 50 -19.20 12.62 -36.23
N ALA A 51 -18.87 11.71 -37.13
CA ALA A 51 -17.88 11.82 -38.19
C ALA A 51 -18.26 12.79 -39.31
N ASP A 52 -17.24 13.33 -39.98
CA ASP A 52 -17.24 13.59 -41.41
C ASP A 52 -15.83 13.32 -41.98
N LYS A 53 -15.78 12.50 -43.04
CA LYS A 53 -14.59 12.28 -43.90
C LYS A 53 -14.38 13.50 -44.80
N PRO A 54 -13.12 13.81 -45.18
CA PRO A 54 -12.82 13.67 -46.61
C PRO A 54 -11.43 13.08 -46.91
N GLU A 55 -11.23 12.92 -48.21
CA GLU A 55 -10.34 12.01 -48.94
C GLU A 55 -8.85 12.34 -48.95
N ALA A 56 -8.10 11.33 -49.37
CA ALA A 56 -6.65 11.28 -49.49
C ALA A 56 -6.11 12.08 -50.66
N ASP A 57 -4.89 12.60 -50.51
CA ASP A 57 -3.94 12.76 -51.60
C ASP A 57 -2.53 12.32 -51.14
N LYS A 58 -1.92 11.48 -51.97
CA LYS A 58 -0.53 11.00 -51.89
C LYS A 58 0.32 11.91 -52.79
N PRO A 59 1.54 12.29 -52.39
CA PRO A 59 2.71 11.79 -53.12
C PRO A 59 3.91 11.51 -52.19
N GLU A 60 4.54 10.35 -52.33
CA GLU A 60 5.81 10.08 -53.03
C GLU A 60 7.06 10.34 -52.18
N ALA A 61 7.91 9.33 -52.20
CA ALA A 61 9.03 9.13 -51.31
C ALA A 61 10.32 9.54 -51.99
N ASP A 62 11.17 10.25 -51.26
CA ASP A 62 12.60 10.36 -51.58
C ASP A 62 13.41 9.83 -50.40
N LYS A 63 14.20 8.79 -50.70
CA LYS A 63 15.32 8.32 -49.87
C LYS A 63 16.48 9.30 -49.99
N PRO A 64 17.23 9.53 -48.90
CA PRO A 64 18.66 9.69 -49.01
C PRO A 64 19.41 8.49 -48.43
N GLU A 65 20.53 8.22 -49.07
CA GLU A 65 21.46 7.12 -48.88
C GLU A 65 22.20 7.17 -47.54
N ALA A 66 22.66 5.99 -47.12
CA ALA A 66 23.40 5.77 -45.90
C ALA A 66 24.89 6.07 -46.09
N ASP A 67 25.43 6.99 -45.28
CA ASP A 67 26.87 7.12 -45.07
C ASP A 67 27.29 6.37 -43.81
N LYS A 68 28.22 5.41 -44.00
CA LYS A 68 28.98 4.72 -42.95
C LYS A 68 29.99 5.68 -42.32
N PRO A 69 30.08 5.77 -40.99
CA PRO A 69 31.31 6.18 -40.34
C PRO A 69 32.20 4.96 -40.07
N GLU A 70 33.47 5.08 -40.46
CA GLU A 70 34.55 4.13 -40.20
C GLU A 70 34.83 3.95 -38.70
N ALA A 71 35.06 2.71 -38.29
CA ALA A 71 35.44 2.34 -36.94
C ALA A 71 36.90 2.70 -36.67
N GLY A 72 37.12 3.77 -35.88
CA GLY A 72 38.40 4.04 -35.24
C GLY A 72 38.61 3.07 -34.07
N LYS A 73 39.74 2.36 -34.07
CA LYS A 73 40.24 1.57 -32.93
C LYS A 73 40.49 2.48 -31.72
N PRO A 74 40.05 2.12 -30.51
CA PRO A 74 40.68 2.62 -29.30
C PRO A 74 41.93 1.78 -29.00
N GLU A 75 43.08 2.44 -28.92
CA GLU A 75 44.29 1.88 -28.31
C GLU A 75 44.04 1.65 -26.82
N ALA A 76 44.43 0.48 -26.32
CA ALA A 76 44.33 0.12 -24.93
C ALA A 76 45.56 0.63 -24.17
N ASP A 77 45.42 1.74 -23.46
CA ASP A 77 46.38 2.12 -22.43
C ASP A 77 46.26 1.20 -21.23
N LYS A 78 47.36 0.52 -20.91
CA LYS A 78 47.56 -0.23 -19.67
C LYS A 78 47.44 0.72 -18.47
N PRO A 79 46.63 0.42 -17.44
CA PRO A 79 46.89 0.96 -16.13
C PRO A 79 48.05 0.19 -15.50
N GLU A 80 49.14 0.90 -15.21
CA GLU A 80 50.20 0.44 -14.30
C GLU A 80 49.60 0.24 -12.90
N ALA A 81 49.86 -0.93 -12.32
CA ALA A 81 49.46 -1.26 -10.97
C ALA A 81 50.51 -0.68 -10.00
N ASP A 82 50.20 0.46 -9.38
CA ASP A 82 50.90 0.91 -8.19
C ASP A 82 50.50 0.04 -6.98
N LYS A 83 51.50 -0.60 -6.40
CA LYS A 83 51.40 -1.31 -5.11
C LYS A 83 51.14 -0.29 -4.00
N PRO A 84 50.12 -0.48 -3.13
CA PRO A 84 50.16 0.11 -1.81
C PRO A 84 51.03 -0.74 -0.89
N ASP A 85 52.05 -0.10 -0.32
CA ASP A 85 52.93 -0.63 0.71
C ASP A 85 52.12 -1.10 1.94
N ALA A 86 52.37 -2.33 2.38
CA ALA A 86 51.79 -2.88 3.60
C ALA A 86 52.50 -2.30 4.83
N GLY A 87 52.04 -1.15 5.31
CA GLY A 87 52.37 -0.65 6.64
C GLY A 87 51.65 -1.45 7.72
N LYS A 88 52.43 -2.15 8.57
CA LYS A 88 51.96 -2.75 9.84
C LYS A 88 51.30 -1.69 10.72
N PRO A 89 50.13 -1.96 11.33
CA PRO A 89 49.73 -1.30 12.56
C PRO A 89 50.37 -2.03 13.75
N ASP A 90 51.15 -1.28 14.54
CA ASP A 90 51.66 -1.72 15.85
C ASP A 90 50.49 -1.96 16.81
N ALA A 91 50.54 -3.12 17.48
CA ALA A 91 49.59 -3.50 18.51
C ALA A 91 49.89 -2.72 19.81
N GLY A 92 49.16 -1.63 20.05
CA GLY A 92 49.06 -1.00 21.36
C GLY A 92 48.13 -1.82 22.27
N LYS A 93 48.66 -2.29 23.40
CA LYS A 93 47.88 -2.85 24.53
C LYS A 93 46.84 -1.83 25.01
N PRO A 94 45.61 -2.24 25.37
CA PRO A 94 44.78 -1.47 26.27
C PRO A 94 45.19 -1.75 27.72
N ASP A 95 45.62 -0.72 28.44
CA ASP A 95 45.71 -0.73 29.89
C ASP A 95 44.30 -0.69 30.49
N ALA A 96 44.08 -1.58 31.46
CA ALA A 96 42.83 -1.74 32.17
C ALA A 96 42.80 -0.81 33.38
N ASP A 97 42.00 0.25 33.32
CA ASP A 97 41.60 1.01 34.50
C ASP A 97 40.14 0.71 34.85
N LYS A 98 40.00 0.03 35.98
CA LYS A 98 38.77 -0.19 36.73
C LYS A 98 38.44 1.12 37.47
N PRO A 99 37.16 1.50 37.58
CA PRO A 99 36.71 1.85 38.92
C PRO A 99 35.32 1.28 39.28
N ASP A 100 35.35 0.65 40.44
CA ASP A 100 34.41 0.72 41.57
C ASP A 100 32.90 0.72 41.35
N ALA A 101 32.32 -0.36 41.88
CA ALA A 101 30.92 -0.54 42.14
C ALA A 101 30.54 0.15 43.45
N ASP A 102 29.67 1.16 43.36
CA ASP A 102 28.84 1.61 44.48
C ASP A 102 27.41 1.07 44.29
N LYS A 103 26.99 0.23 45.24
CA LYS A 103 25.60 0.07 45.70
C LYS A 103 25.51 0.77 47.06
N PRO A 104 24.34 1.19 47.60
CA PRO A 104 22.95 0.83 47.25
C PRO A 104 22.06 2.11 47.10
N ASP A 105 20.74 2.12 46.86
CA ASP A 105 19.73 1.82 47.88
C ASP A 105 18.30 1.79 47.31
N SER A 106 17.52 0.90 47.90
CA SER A 106 16.08 0.75 47.82
C SER A 106 15.34 2.00 48.30
N ASN A 107 14.43 2.54 47.49
CA ASN A 107 13.27 3.28 48.00
C ASN A 107 12.09 3.26 47.01
N LYS A 108 10.94 2.81 47.51
CA LYS A 108 9.60 2.95 46.93
C LYS A 108 8.71 3.46 48.08
N PRO A 109 7.60 4.19 47.85
CA PRO A 109 7.36 5.33 46.97
C PRO A 109 7.02 6.59 47.81
N ILE A 110 7.31 7.80 47.31
CA ILE A 110 6.73 9.02 47.90
C ILE A 110 5.66 9.55 46.96
N SER A 111 4.41 9.50 47.44
CA SER A 111 3.27 10.20 46.88
C SER A 111 3.49 11.71 46.97
N ASN A 112 3.61 12.39 45.84
CA ASN A 112 3.31 13.82 45.79
C ASN A 112 2.47 14.12 44.55
N ASN A 113 1.24 14.52 44.85
CA ASN A 113 0.20 14.85 43.92
C ASN A 113 0.38 16.31 43.50
N SER A 114 1.02 16.56 42.36
CA SER A 114 0.92 17.85 41.67
C SER A 114 0.98 17.64 40.16
N LYS A 115 -0.12 17.98 39.49
CA LYS A 115 -0.30 18.04 38.03
C LYS A 115 0.88 18.69 37.32
N LEU A 116 1.61 17.88 36.55
CA LEU A 116 2.08 18.24 35.21
C LEU A 116 1.86 17.00 34.33
N VAL A 117 0.63 16.84 33.83
CA VAL A 117 0.44 15.97 32.66
C VAL A 117 1.10 16.72 31.51
N SER A 118 2.33 16.36 31.16
CA SER A 118 2.84 16.73 29.84
C SER A 118 1.90 16.07 28.86
N GLU A 119 1.03 16.84 28.20
CA GLU A 119 0.27 16.32 27.05
C GLU A 119 1.31 15.78 26.07
N LYS A 120 1.40 14.44 25.95
CA LYS A 120 2.23 13.79 24.95
C LYS A 120 1.92 14.45 23.60
N ALA A 121 2.95 14.88 22.89
CA ALA A 121 2.76 15.44 21.55
C ALA A 121 1.89 14.47 20.73
N PRO A 122 0.89 14.96 19.98
CA PRO A 122 -0.03 14.07 19.29
C PRO A 122 0.78 13.19 18.32
N SER A 123 0.53 11.88 18.42
CA SER A 123 1.07 10.88 17.52
C SER A 123 0.98 11.32 16.06
N PRO A 124 2.03 11.13 15.24
CA PRO A 124 1.93 11.40 13.81
C PRO A 124 0.81 10.57 13.18
N TYR A 125 0.26 11.07 12.08
CA TYR A 125 -0.82 10.41 11.38
C TYR A 125 -0.25 9.46 10.33
N LEU A 126 -0.78 8.24 10.30
CA LEU A 126 -0.60 7.29 9.22
C LEU A 126 -1.88 7.31 8.38
N VAL A 127 -1.83 7.95 7.21
CA VAL A 127 -2.98 8.05 6.30
C VAL A 127 -2.84 6.99 5.21
N VAL A 128 -3.77 6.04 5.16
CA VAL A 128 -3.66 4.89 4.24
C VAL A 128 -4.77 4.93 3.20
N PHE A 129 -4.37 4.92 1.93
CA PHE A 129 -5.22 4.71 0.77
C PHE A 129 -4.86 3.36 0.15
N GLY A 130 -5.87 2.60 -0.26
CA GLY A 130 -5.61 1.30 -0.85
C GLY A 130 -6.81 0.38 -0.97
N ASN A 131 -6.52 -0.93 -1.00
CA ASN A 131 -7.53 -1.96 -1.23
C ASN A 131 -7.81 -2.82 0.03
N SER A 132 -8.30 -4.04 -0.16
CA SER A 132 -8.65 -5.00 0.88
C SER A 132 -7.49 -5.41 1.78
N LEU A 133 -6.24 -5.40 1.29
CA LEU A 133 -5.05 -5.66 2.13
C LEU A 133 -4.88 -4.60 3.23
N SER A 134 -5.47 -3.42 3.03
CA SER A 134 -5.36 -2.27 3.90
C SER A 134 -6.69 -1.88 4.57
N ASP A 135 -7.82 -2.48 4.19
CA ASP A 135 -9.15 -2.11 4.67
C ASP A 135 -9.38 -2.55 6.13
N ILE A 136 -9.78 -1.61 6.99
CA ILE A 136 -10.08 -1.84 8.42
C ILE A 136 -11.58 -1.90 8.73
N GLY A 137 -12.42 -2.23 7.74
CA GLY A 137 -13.87 -2.34 7.86
C GLY A 137 -14.62 -1.14 7.25
N ASN A 138 -14.21 -0.68 6.08
CA ASN A 138 -14.83 0.43 5.34
C ASN A 138 -15.99 0.00 4.44
N LEU A 139 -16.05 -1.27 4.04
CA LEU A 139 -17.19 -1.84 3.29
C LEU A 139 -18.38 -2.18 4.19
N GLU A 140 -19.26 -1.21 4.44
CA GLU A 140 -20.46 -1.38 5.30
C GLU A 140 -21.63 -2.01 4.53
N ASN A 141 -22.56 -2.64 5.26
CA ASN A 141 -23.81 -3.22 4.72
C ASN A 141 -23.60 -4.31 3.66
N ILE A 142 -22.44 -4.97 3.69
CA ILE A 142 -22.12 -6.12 2.86
C ILE A 142 -22.23 -7.39 3.71
N THR A 143 -22.93 -8.39 3.18
CA THR A 143 -22.88 -9.75 3.73
C THR A 143 -21.77 -10.51 3.01
N PHE A 144 -20.73 -10.87 3.73
CA PHE A 144 -19.64 -11.68 3.18
C PHE A 144 -19.94 -13.16 3.35
N ALA A 145 -19.59 -13.98 2.35
CA ALA A 145 -19.63 -15.43 2.47
C ALA A 145 -18.61 -15.94 3.51
N ILE A 146 -17.46 -15.28 3.59
CA ILE A 146 -16.38 -15.63 4.49
C ILE A 146 -16.63 -14.96 5.86
N PRO A 147 -16.43 -15.67 6.98
CA PRO A 147 -16.56 -15.12 8.32
C PRO A 147 -15.34 -14.25 8.69
N TRP A 148 -15.17 -13.14 7.98
CA TRP A 148 -14.07 -12.20 8.18
C TRP A 148 -13.97 -11.71 9.61
N TRP A 149 -12.73 -11.58 10.10
CA TRP A 149 -12.49 -11.00 11.41
C TRP A 149 -12.83 -9.51 11.38
N ASN A 150 -13.93 -9.11 12.02
CA ASN A 150 -14.39 -7.72 12.12
C ASN A 150 -14.30 -6.95 10.79
N ARG A 151 -14.70 -7.60 9.70
CA ARG A 151 -14.74 -7.04 8.33
C ARG A 151 -13.37 -6.65 7.74
N ARG A 152 -12.26 -7.12 8.32
CA ARG A 152 -10.94 -7.12 7.65
C ARG A 152 -10.89 -8.33 6.72
N PHE A 153 -10.26 -8.19 5.58
CA PHE A 153 -10.01 -9.31 4.65
C PHE A 153 -8.86 -10.19 5.17
N SER A 154 -9.01 -10.71 6.38
CA SER A 154 -8.07 -11.59 7.07
C SER A 154 -8.74 -12.25 8.28
N ASN A 155 -8.02 -13.13 8.98
CA ASN A 155 -8.44 -13.73 10.26
C ASN A 155 -8.08 -12.88 11.49
N GLY A 156 -7.63 -11.64 11.30
CA GLY A 156 -7.22 -10.71 12.35
C GLY A 156 -6.97 -9.28 11.82
N PRO A 157 -6.28 -8.42 12.59
CA PRO A 157 -5.87 -7.09 12.13
C PRO A 157 -5.02 -7.15 10.86
N VAL A 158 -5.00 -6.06 10.10
CA VAL A 158 -4.21 -5.94 8.86
C VAL A 158 -2.96 -5.06 9.05
N TRP A 159 -2.07 -5.03 8.06
CA TRP A 159 -0.68 -4.58 8.22
C TRP A 159 -0.54 -3.14 8.74
N ASN A 160 -1.46 -2.26 8.38
CA ASN A 160 -1.43 -0.84 8.78
C ASN A 160 -1.88 -0.63 10.24
N GLU A 161 -2.68 -1.54 10.80
CA GLU A 161 -3.02 -1.56 12.22
C GLU A 161 -1.79 -1.98 13.04
N TYR A 162 -1.02 -2.97 12.55
CA TYR A 162 0.28 -3.34 13.15
C TYR A 162 1.32 -2.23 13.03
N LEU A 163 1.45 -1.61 11.85
CA LEU A 163 2.37 -0.47 11.67
C LEU A 163 2.02 0.68 12.62
N ALA A 164 0.73 1.00 12.75
CA ALA A 164 0.28 2.04 13.68
C ALA A 164 0.65 1.71 15.13
N TYR A 165 0.53 0.43 15.52
CA TYR A 165 0.98 -0.04 16.83
C TYR A 165 2.49 0.08 17.02
N TYR A 166 3.29 -0.39 16.05
CA TYR A 166 4.76 -0.42 16.15
C TYR A 166 5.41 0.95 16.20
N ASN A 167 4.83 1.94 15.53
CA ASN A 167 5.38 3.29 15.41
C ASN A 167 4.55 4.36 16.15
N ASP A 168 3.56 3.95 16.95
CA ASP A 168 2.69 4.83 17.73
C ASP A 168 2.00 5.91 16.87
N TYR A 169 1.46 5.50 15.72
CA TYR A 169 0.71 6.38 14.83
C TYR A 169 -0.78 6.40 15.17
N THR A 170 -1.43 7.53 14.88
CA THR A 170 -2.89 7.55 14.71
C THR A 170 -3.21 7.15 13.26
N LEU A 171 -3.86 6.01 13.08
CA LEU A 171 -4.26 5.50 11.77
C LEU A 171 -5.52 6.21 11.26
N ILE A 172 -5.44 6.79 10.06
CA ILE A 172 -6.58 7.35 9.33
C ILE A 172 -6.69 6.55 8.04
N ASN A 173 -7.69 5.68 7.96
CA ASN A 173 -7.78 4.69 6.89
C ASN A 173 -8.91 5.02 5.92
N PHE A 174 -8.55 5.18 4.65
CA PHE A 174 -9.45 5.41 3.52
C PHE A 174 -9.49 4.21 2.56
N ALA A 175 -8.73 3.15 2.82
CA ALA A 175 -8.64 1.97 1.96
C ALA A 175 -9.98 1.21 1.91
N VAL A 176 -10.39 0.75 0.72
CA VAL A 176 -11.66 0.06 0.53
C VAL A 176 -11.43 -1.26 -0.18
N GLY A 177 -11.96 -2.36 0.37
CA GLY A 177 -11.91 -3.67 -0.28
C GLY A 177 -12.43 -3.63 -1.72
N GLY A 178 -11.67 -4.22 -2.64
CA GLY A 178 -11.99 -4.20 -4.08
C GLY A 178 -11.60 -2.92 -4.82
N ALA A 179 -11.00 -1.92 -4.16
CA ALA A 179 -10.55 -0.70 -4.82
C ALA A 179 -9.48 -0.97 -5.88
N THR A 180 -9.60 -0.29 -7.01
CA THR A 180 -8.65 -0.33 -8.14
C THR A 180 -7.80 0.95 -8.20
N SER A 181 -6.79 0.97 -9.06
CA SER A 181 -6.03 2.18 -9.35
C SER A 181 -6.90 3.27 -10.01
N ASN A 182 -7.84 2.86 -10.86
CA ASN A 182 -8.85 3.71 -11.48
C ASN A 182 -9.98 2.86 -12.08
N ASN A 183 -11.21 3.05 -11.61
CA ASN A 183 -12.36 2.25 -12.06
C ASN A 183 -12.65 2.42 -13.56
N THR A 184 -12.42 3.61 -14.12
CA THR A 184 -12.60 3.87 -15.56
C THR A 184 -11.56 3.13 -16.39
N SER A 185 -10.29 3.14 -15.97
CA SER A 185 -9.23 2.37 -16.63
C SER A 185 -9.55 0.89 -16.63
N VAL A 186 -9.92 0.32 -15.47
CA VAL A 186 -10.27 -1.11 -15.37
C VAL A 186 -11.44 -1.43 -16.30
N LYS A 187 -12.48 -0.59 -16.36
CA LYS A 187 -13.61 -0.80 -17.27
C LYS A 187 -13.18 -0.83 -18.75
N ILE A 188 -12.25 0.04 -19.15
CA ILE A 188 -11.75 0.11 -20.53
C ILE A 188 -11.03 -1.19 -20.91
N PHE A 189 -10.13 -1.67 -20.05
CA PHE A 189 -9.31 -2.85 -20.38
C PHE A 189 -10.02 -4.19 -20.17
N THR A 190 -10.88 -4.29 -19.16
CA THR A 190 -11.44 -5.58 -18.71
C THR A 190 -12.94 -5.73 -18.97
N ASN A 191 -13.63 -4.63 -19.31
CA ASN A 191 -15.09 -4.51 -19.33
C ASN A 191 -15.76 -4.78 -17.95
N VAL A 192 -14.99 -4.86 -16.87
CA VAL A 192 -15.49 -5.02 -15.50
C VAL A 192 -15.87 -3.64 -14.94
N THR A 193 -17.07 -3.52 -14.37
CA THR A 193 -17.52 -2.29 -13.71
C THR A 193 -17.21 -2.37 -12.22
N VAL A 194 -16.43 -1.46 -11.66
CA VAL A 194 -16.13 -1.46 -10.22
C VAL A 194 -16.95 -0.37 -9.52
N GLU A 195 -17.71 -0.75 -8.50
CA GLU A 195 -18.67 0.15 -7.81
C GLU A 195 -18.11 0.76 -6.50
N VAL A 196 -17.00 0.24 -6.01
CA VAL A 196 -16.32 0.78 -4.81
C VAL A 196 -15.35 1.90 -5.20
N PRO A 197 -15.07 2.87 -4.31
CA PRO A 197 -14.13 3.96 -4.59
C PRO A 197 -12.73 3.46 -4.99
N SER A 198 -12.23 3.91 -6.15
CA SER A 198 -10.83 3.72 -6.54
C SER A 198 -9.89 4.50 -5.63
N ILE A 199 -8.58 4.28 -5.74
CA ILE A 199 -7.62 5.07 -4.93
C ILE A 199 -7.71 6.58 -5.22
N LEU A 200 -8.01 6.96 -6.46
CA LEU A 200 -8.18 8.37 -6.84
C LEU A 200 -9.43 8.97 -6.16
N ASP A 201 -10.51 8.20 -6.06
CA ASP A 201 -11.73 8.61 -5.34
C ASP A 201 -11.48 8.73 -3.83
N GLN A 202 -10.73 7.79 -3.25
CA GLN A 202 -10.35 7.81 -1.83
C GLN A 202 -9.53 9.07 -1.49
N ILE A 203 -8.54 9.42 -2.33
CA ILE A 203 -7.74 10.64 -2.20
C ILE A 203 -8.62 11.90 -2.40
N GLY A 204 -9.55 11.86 -3.36
CA GLY A 204 -10.53 12.92 -3.57
C GLY A 204 -11.40 13.18 -2.34
N LEU A 205 -11.88 12.10 -1.69
CA LEU A 205 -12.67 12.18 -0.46
C LEU A 205 -11.85 12.72 0.73
N TYR A 206 -10.59 12.28 0.87
CA TYR A 206 -9.68 12.87 1.85
C TYR A 206 -9.44 14.36 1.58
N THR A 207 -9.21 14.73 0.31
CA THR A 207 -8.99 16.12 -0.11
C THR A 207 -10.19 17.00 0.25
N LYS A 208 -11.41 16.56 -0.04
CA LYS A 208 -12.64 17.27 0.33
C LYS A 208 -12.75 17.46 1.86
N THR A 209 -12.34 16.44 2.62
CA THR A 209 -12.50 16.41 4.07
C THR A 209 -11.43 17.23 4.80
N PHE A 210 -10.17 17.11 4.40
CA PHE A 210 -8.99 17.61 5.11
C PHE A 210 -8.12 18.59 4.31
N GLY A 211 -8.25 18.63 2.98
CA GLY A 211 -7.44 19.48 2.10
C GLY A 211 -7.51 20.95 2.49
N GLY A 212 -6.34 21.59 2.61
CA GLY A 212 -6.20 22.99 3.04
C GLY A 212 -6.59 23.28 4.51
N LYS A 213 -7.12 22.30 5.25
CA LYS A 213 -7.58 22.48 6.64
C LYS A 213 -6.53 22.11 7.68
N ILE A 214 -5.50 21.37 7.29
CA ILE A 214 -4.32 21.06 8.10
C ILE A 214 -3.12 21.77 7.47
N ASN A 215 -2.37 22.52 8.27
CA ASN A 215 -1.15 23.19 7.80
C ASN A 215 -0.07 22.12 7.49
N PRO A 216 0.52 22.09 6.28
CA PRO A 216 1.57 21.13 5.91
C PRO A 216 2.75 21.06 6.90
N ASN A 217 3.12 22.17 7.54
CA ASN A 217 4.19 22.21 8.56
C ASN A 217 3.84 21.41 9.83
N LYS A 218 2.56 21.05 10.02
CA LYS A 218 2.09 20.16 11.11
C LYS A 218 2.02 18.69 10.69
N MET A 219 2.34 18.39 9.43
CA MET A 219 2.28 17.05 8.83
C MET A 219 3.68 16.50 8.49
N LEU A 220 4.77 17.15 8.93
CA LEU A 220 6.14 16.75 8.59
C LEU A 220 6.50 15.32 9.00
N ASN A 221 5.85 14.80 10.04
CA ASN A 221 6.01 13.42 10.52
C ASN A 221 4.85 12.50 10.13
N ASP A 222 3.84 13.03 9.45
CA ASP A 222 2.73 12.23 8.96
C ASP A 222 3.16 11.48 7.71
N ILE A 223 2.71 10.25 7.59
CA ILE A 223 3.01 9.37 6.45
C ILE A 223 1.71 9.12 5.70
N ALA A 224 1.74 9.29 4.39
CA ALA A 224 0.71 8.79 3.51
C ALA A 224 1.15 7.49 2.84
N VAL A 225 0.25 6.52 2.70
CA VAL A 225 0.50 5.24 2.05
C VAL A 225 -0.43 5.04 0.87
N ILE A 226 0.13 4.52 -0.22
CA ILE A 226 -0.53 4.14 -1.46
C ILE A 226 -0.25 2.66 -1.70
N GLU A 227 -1.25 1.81 -1.43
CA GLU A 227 -1.21 0.35 -1.63
C GLU A 227 -2.34 -0.07 -2.59
N ILE A 228 -2.04 -0.26 -3.87
CA ILE A 228 -3.07 -0.47 -4.91
C ILE A 228 -2.52 -1.24 -6.11
N GLY A 229 -3.40 -1.69 -7.01
CA GLY A 229 -3.06 -2.32 -8.29
C GLY A 229 -3.44 -3.80 -8.37
N ALA A 230 -3.58 -4.48 -7.22
CA ALA A 230 -3.91 -5.91 -7.21
C ALA A 230 -5.31 -6.19 -7.79
N ASN A 231 -6.31 -5.36 -7.49
CA ASN A 231 -7.65 -5.55 -8.05
C ASN A 231 -7.71 -5.28 -9.54
N ASP A 232 -6.89 -4.37 -10.07
CA ASP A 232 -6.78 -4.13 -11.52
C ASP A 232 -6.39 -5.44 -12.22
N LEU A 233 -5.34 -6.11 -11.71
CA LEU A 233 -4.88 -7.40 -12.25
C LEU A 233 -5.90 -8.53 -12.01
N LEU A 234 -6.52 -8.59 -10.82
CA LEU A 234 -7.52 -9.62 -10.52
C LEU A 234 -8.79 -9.47 -11.37
N ASP A 235 -9.18 -8.24 -11.72
CA ASP A 235 -10.28 -7.97 -12.65
C ASP A 235 -9.93 -8.32 -14.11
N GLY A 236 -8.64 -8.26 -14.47
CA GLY A 236 -8.11 -8.65 -15.77
C GLY A 236 -7.76 -10.14 -15.92
N LEU A 237 -7.81 -10.92 -14.83
CA LEU A 237 -7.11 -12.20 -14.72
C LEU A 237 -7.36 -13.22 -15.85
N GLU A 238 -8.61 -13.41 -16.28
CA GLU A 238 -8.94 -14.33 -17.38
C GLU A 238 -8.44 -13.82 -18.76
N LEU A 239 -8.44 -12.50 -18.94
CA LEU A 239 -7.96 -11.86 -20.16
C LEU A 239 -6.43 -11.86 -20.21
N GLU A 240 -5.77 -11.62 -19.08
CA GLU A 240 -4.32 -11.74 -18.91
C GLU A 240 -3.84 -13.16 -19.22
N ALA A 241 -4.51 -14.17 -18.64
CA ALA A 241 -4.22 -15.59 -18.88
C ALA A 241 -4.23 -15.97 -20.36
N SER A 242 -5.06 -15.29 -21.16
CA SER A 242 -5.23 -15.51 -22.60
C SER A 242 -4.58 -14.43 -23.49
N LEU A 243 -3.80 -13.51 -22.90
CA LEU A 243 -3.15 -12.38 -23.59
C LEU A 243 -4.12 -11.55 -24.44
N LYS A 244 -5.34 -11.32 -23.93
CA LYS A 244 -6.38 -10.53 -24.60
C LYS A 244 -6.35 -9.04 -24.25
N ILE A 245 -5.48 -8.64 -23.35
CA ILE A 245 -5.20 -7.24 -23.01
C ILE A 245 -3.73 -6.98 -23.36
N ASP A 246 -3.42 -5.84 -23.96
CA ASP A 246 -2.02 -5.49 -24.20
C ASP A 246 -1.27 -5.31 -22.88
N VAL A 247 -0.11 -5.99 -22.75
CA VAL A 247 0.67 -5.98 -21.50
C VAL A 247 1.19 -4.58 -21.21
N GLU A 248 1.70 -3.87 -22.21
CA GLU A 248 2.33 -2.57 -22.01
C GLU A 248 1.28 -1.51 -21.66
N GLU A 249 0.22 -1.39 -22.47
CA GLU A 249 -0.83 -0.38 -22.27
C GLU A 249 -1.53 -0.55 -20.92
N PHE A 250 -1.85 -1.79 -20.54
CA PHE A 250 -2.57 -2.04 -19.29
C PHE A 250 -1.68 -1.76 -18.07
N THR A 251 -0.44 -2.24 -18.10
CA THR A 251 0.48 -1.99 -16.99
C THR A 251 0.91 -0.53 -16.89
N ASP A 252 1.04 0.18 -18.02
CA ASP A 252 1.24 1.64 -18.03
C ASP A 252 0.06 2.37 -17.40
N SER A 253 -1.17 1.95 -17.69
CA SER A 253 -2.36 2.57 -17.08
C SER A 253 -2.32 2.46 -15.55
N ILE A 254 -2.04 1.26 -15.02
CA ILE A 254 -1.96 1.02 -13.57
C ILE A 254 -0.85 1.89 -12.93
N VAL A 255 0.34 1.91 -13.52
CA VAL A 255 1.49 2.65 -12.97
C VAL A 255 1.27 4.16 -13.03
N ASN A 256 0.71 4.67 -14.13
CA ASN A 256 0.38 6.09 -14.27
C ASN A 256 -0.69 6.54 -13.26
N ASN A 257 -1.67 5.69 -12.95
CA ASN A 257 -2.65 5.97 -11.89
C ASN A 257 -1.97 6.03 -10.51
N ILE A 258 -1.02 5.14 -10.21
CA ILE A 258 -0.24 5.16 -8.96
C ILE A 258 0.61 6.44 -8.85
N ILE A 259 1.31 6.82 -9.92
CA ILE A 259 2.09 8.07 -9.98
C ILE A 259 1.17 9.27 -9.75
N THR A 260 -0.01 9.27 -10.36
CA THR A 260 -1.03 10.32 -10.16
C THR A 260 -1.48 10.39 -8.71
N ALA A 261 -1.75 9.25 -8.07
CA ALA A 261 -2.09 9.19 -6.65
C ALA A 261 -0.98 9.81 -5.77
N ILE A 262 0.29 9.49 -6.04
CA ILE A 262 1.44 10.09 -5.32
C ILE A 262 1.47 11.61 -5.51
N LYS A 263 1.28 12.11 -6.74
CA LYS A 263 1.23 13.56 -7.04
C LYS A 263 0.13 14.26 -6.25
N LEU A 264 -1.07 13.68 -6.19
CA LEU A 264 -2.19 14.23 -5.44
C LEU A 264 -1.90 14.28 -3.93
N VAL A 265 -1.30 13.22 -3.38
CA VAL A 265 -0.88 13.17 -1.97
C VAL A 265 0.22 14.19 -1.65
N LYS A 266 1.21 14.37 -2.53
CA LYS A 266 2.21 15.44 -2.38
C LYS A 266 1.56 16.83 -2.39
N LYS A 267 0.57 17.07 -3.26
CA LYS A 267 -0.19 18.33 -3.34
C LYS A 267 -0.98 18.62 -2.05
N LEU A 268 -1.36 17.60 -1.29
CA LEU A 268 -1.97 17.74 0.04
C LEU A 268 -0.98 18.16 1.14
N GLY A 269 0.32 18.19 0.85
CA GLY A 269 1.37 18.65 1.77
C GLY A 269 2.12 17.53 2.49
N PHE A 270 1.87 16.26 2.18
CA PHE A 270 2.65 15.15 2.73
C PHE A 270 4.10 15.20 2.21
N LYS A 271 5.04 15.09 3.15
CA LYS A 271 6.48 14.99 2.85
C LYS A 271 6.98 13.56 2.85
N LYS A 272 6.34 12.67 3.61
CA LYS A 272 6.71 11.26 3.73
C LYS A 272 5.62 10.41 3.09
N ILE A 273 5.94 9.75 1.98
CA ILE A 273 5.01 8.89 1.24
C ILE A 273 5.61 7.51 1.07
N LEU A 274 4.81 6.49 1.35
CA LEU A 274 5.12 5.10 1.03
C LEU A 274 4.22 4.66 -0.12
N ALA A 275 4.82 4.20 -1.21
CA ALA A 275 4.14 3.49 -2.27
C ALA A 275 4.52 2.01 -2.20
N THR A 276 3.67 1.11 -2.66
CA THR A 276 4.00 -0.32 -2.73
C THR A 276 4.14 -0.76 -4.19
N THR A 277 5.02 -1.73 -4.44
CA THR A 277 4.80 -2.63 -5.58
C THR A 277 3.50 -3.40 -5.37
N VAL A 278 2.88 -3.89 -6.44
CA VAL A 278 1.68 -4.73 -6.35
C VAL A 278 2.05 -6.09 -5.78
N SER A 279 1.27 -6.58 -4.81
CA SER A 279 1.44 -7.95 -4.29
C SER A 279 1.40 -8.96 -5.44
N ASP A 280 2.21 -10.01 -5.36
CA ASP A 280 2.37 -10.96 -6.46
C ASP A 280 1.16 -11.90 -6.58
N VAL A 281 0.10 -11.41 -7.25
CA VAL A 281 -1.15 -12.15 -7.42
C VAL A 281 -0.95 -13.45 -8.22
N ALA A 282 0.10 -13.55 -9.03
CA ALA A 282 0.45 -14.79 -9.75
C ALA A 282 0.85 -15.93 -8.80
N LYS A 283 1.21 -15.62 -7.55
CA LYS A 283 1.61 -16.57 -6.52
C LYS A 283 0.54 -16.80 -5.46
N THR A 284 -0.71 -16.47 -5.78
CA THR A 284 -1.86 -16.69 -4.91
C THR A 284 -2.66 -17.90 -5.38
N PRO A 285 -3.43 -18.56 -4.50
CA PRO A 285 -4.30 -19.66 -4.90
C PRO A 285 -5.26 -19.34 -6.05
N ALA A 286 -5.64 -18.07 -6.23
CA ALA A 286 -6.46 -17.62 -7.37
C ALA A 286 -5.87 -17.99 -8.74
N VAL A 287 -4.56 -18.21 -8.83
CA VAL A 287 -3.84 -18.49 -10.07
C VAL A 287 -3.44 -19.96 -10.21
N PHE A 288 -3.40 -20.74 -9.12
CA PHE A 288 -2.84 -22.10 -9.14
C PHE A 288 -3.65 -23.10 -9.97
N ASP A 289 -4.96 -22.88 -10.12
CA ASP A 289 -5.82 -23.73 -10.94
C ASP A 289 -5.76 -23.42 -12.46
N PHE A 290 -5.05 -22.35 -12.86
CA PHE A 290 -4.84 -22.07 -14.28
C PHE A 290 -3.83 -23.04 -14.91
N PRO A 291 -3.94 -23.32 -16.22
CA PRO A 291 -2.90 -24.04 -16.95
C PRO A 291 -1.54 -23.33 -16.87
N PRO A 292 -0.40 -24.05 -16.92
CA PRO A 292 0.94 -23.44 -16.77
C PRO A 292 1.22 -22.26 -17.71
N GLU A 293 0.78 -22.31 -18.97
CA GLU A 293 0.96 -21.20 -19.90
C GLU A 293 0.13 -19.96 -19.52
N ALA A 294 -1.07 -20.16 -18.97
CA ALA A 294 -1.89 -19.07 -18.46
C ALA A 294 -1.27 -18.43 -17.20
N GLN A 295 -0.71 -19.24 -16.29
CA GLN A 295 0.04 -18.71 -15.13
C GLN A 295 1.25 -17.87 -15.58
N LYS A 296 1.99 -18.37 -16.59
CA LYS A 296 3.11 -17.63 -17.19
C LYS A 296 2.66 -16.31 -17.80
N ASN A 297 1.49 -16.29 -18.47
CA ASN A 297 0.94 -15.06 -19.04
C ASN A 297 0.57 -14.05 -17.96
N ILE A 298 -0.16 -14.46 -16.91
CA ILE A 298 -0.48 -13.61 -15.76
C ILE A 298 0.79 -13.04 -15.12
N ASN A 299 1.83 -13.86 -14.95
CA ASN A 299 3.10 -13.41 -14.38
C ASN A 299 3.79 -12.31 -15.22
N LYS A 300 3.55 -12.24 -16.55
CA LYS A 300 4.07 -11.14 -17.39
C LYS A 300 3.52 -9.79 -16.95
N TYR A 301 2.21 -9.70 -16.67
CA TYR A 301 1.58 -8.45 -16.23
C TYR A 301 2.05 -8.05 -14.82
N VAL A 302 2.07 -9.01 -13.88
CA VAL A 302 2.56 -8.77 -12.51
C VAL A 302 4.01 -8.27 -12.53
N SER A 303 4.88 -8.93 -13.30
CA SER A 303 6.28 -8.55 -13.44
C SER A 303 6.43 -7.17 -14.10
N ALA A 304 5.68 -6.90 -15.17
CA ALA A 304 5.72 -5.63 -15.89
C ALA A 304 5.29 -4.45 -15.01
N VAL A 305 4.16 -4.56 -14.29
CA VAL A 305 3.72 -3.52 -13.34
C VAL A 305 4.79 -3.26 -12.27
N ASN A 306 5.32 -4.32 -11.65
CA ASN A 306 6.27 -4.16 -10.55
C ASN A 306 7.62 -3.59 -11.00
N SER A 307 8.11 -4.01 -12.16
CA SER A 307 9.32 -3.43 -12.78
C SER A 307 9.12 -1.95 -13.11
N LYS A 308 7.98 -1.57 -13.70
CA LYS A 308 7.65 -0.17 -14.01
C LYS A 308 7.50 0.69 -12.75
N ILE A 309 6.89 0.16 -11.68
CA ILE A 309 6.83 0.85 -10.38
C ILE A 309 8.23 1.16 -9.85
N LEU A 310 9.13 0.16 -9.87
CA LEU A 310 10.49 0.29 -9.37
C LEU A 310 11.37 1.21 -10.22
N ASP A 311 11.09 1.33 -11.51
CA ASP A 311 11.83 2.19 -12.43
C ASP A 311 11.30 3.64 -12.44
N LEU A 312 9.98 3.83 -12.59
CA LEU A 312 9.40 5.13 -12.89
C LEU A 312 9.17 6.00 -11.65
N ILE A 313 8.76 5.43 -10.51
CA ILE A 313 8.51 6.22 -9.29
C ILE A 313 9.78 6.91 -8.79
N PRO A 314 10.96 6.24 -8.68
CA PRO A 314 12.16 6.92 -8.24
C PRO A 314 12.62 8.00 -9.21
N LYS A 315 12.45 7.81 -10.53
CA LYS A 315 12.75 8.82 -11.54
C LYS A 315 11.87 10.06 -11.43
N GLU A 316 10.57 9.87 -11.20
CA GLU A 316 9.60 10.96 -11.10
C GLU A 316 9.75 11.79 -9.81
N PHE A 317 10.11 11.14 -8.70
CA PHE A 317 10.05 11.77 -7.38
C PHE A 317 11.39 11.87 -6.64
N GLY A 318 12.52 11.67 -7.35
CA GLY A 318 13.91 11.41 -6.91
C GLY A 318 14.57 12.24 -5.79
N GLU A 319 13.82 12.96 -4.97
CA GLU A 319 14.27 13.55 -3.71
C GLU A 319 13.91 12.62 -2.53
N ASN A 320 14.94 11.97 -1.97
CA ASN A 320 14.83 11.24 -0.71
C ASN A 320 15.78 11.82 0.33
N SER A 321 15.18 12.40 1.37
CA SER A 321 15.82 12.73 2.64
C SER A 321 15.03 12.07 3.76
N GLU A 322 15.57 12.08 4.98
CA GLU A 322 14.85 11.55 6.15
C GLU A 322 13.50 12.27 6.40
N SER A 323 13.41 13.54 6.04
CA SER A 323 12.23 14.39 6.28
C SER A 323 11.30 14.57 5.08
N ASN A 324 11.73 14.19 3.87
CA ASN A 324 10.96 14.29 2.64
C ASN A 324 11.35 13.15 1.70
N PHE A 325 10.45 12.20 1.45
CA PHE A 325 10.71 11.03 0.62
C PHE A 325 9.45 10.48 -0.04
N VAL A 326 9.67 9.77 -1.15
CA VAL A 326 8.74 8.77 -1.70
C VAL A 326 9.49 7.44 -1.72
N LYS A 327 9.16 6.54 -0.79
CA LYS A 327 9.80 5.22 -0.68
C LYS A 327 8.89 4.14 -1.26
N ILE A 328 9.50 3.15 -1.92
CA ILE A 328 8.78 1.99 -2.45
C ILE A 328 9.00 0.80 -1.52
N ILE A 329 7.91 0.13 -1.15
CA ILE A 329 7.93 -1.12 -0.40
C ILE A 329 7.64 -2.26 -1.37
N GLN A 330 8.59 -3.19 -1.46
CA GLN A 330 8.60 -4.29 -2.43
C GLN A 330 7.69 -5.45 -1.99
N LEU A 331 6.39 -5.19 -1.80
CA LEU A 331 5.37 -6.19 -1.42
C LEU A 331 5.32 -7.43 -2.34
N HIS A 332 5.67 -7.29 -3.62
CA HIS A 332 5.73 -8.43 -4.55
C HIS A 332 6.66 -9.55 -4.08
N LYS A 333 7.68 -9.25 -3.27
CA LYS A 333 8.61 -10.25 -2.71
C LYS A 333 8.04 -11.04 -1.53
N LEU A 334 6.95 -10.54 -0.91
CA LEU A 334 6.51 -11.05 0.39
C LEU A 334 5.99 -12.47 0.31
N ILE A 335 5.21 -12.80 -0.72
CA ILE A 335 4.57 -14.12 -0.86
C ILE A 335 5.64 -15.22 -0.94
N ASP A 336 6.69 -15.04 -1.75
CA ASP A 336 7.80 -16.00 -1.83
C ASP A 336 8.47 -16.24 -0.48
N LEU A 337 8.72 -15.16 0.27
CA LEU A 337 9.36 -15.25 1.57
C LEU A 337 8.51 -16.05 2.57
N VAL A 338 7.22 -15.75 2.67
CA VAL A 338 6.33 -16.35 3.70
C VAL A 338 5.82 -17.74 3.33
N THR A 339 5.75 -18.06 2.04
CA THR A 339 5.36 -19.40 1.57
C THR A 339 6.57 -20.32 1.40
N GLY A 340 7.77 -19.76 1.27
CA GLY A 340 9.03 -20.48 1.20
C GLY A 340 9.82 -20.42 2.50
N PRO A 341 10.96 -19.69 2.55
CA PRO A 341 11.97 -19.83 3.59
C PRO A 341 11.52 -19.42 5.00
N LEU A 342 10.50 -18.58 5.14
CA LEU A 342 10.00 -18.10 6.43
C LEU A 342 8.75 -18.86 6.91
N SER A 343 8.20 -19.76 6.10
CA SER A 343 6.95 -20.47 6.42
C SER A 343 7.00 -21.17 7.78
N LYS A 344 8.09 -21.91 8.03
CA LYS A 344 8.31 -22.64 9.30
C LYS A 344 8.44 -21.71 10.50
N ASP A 345 9.19 -20.61 10.36
CA ASP A 345 9.39 -19.64 11.44
C ASP A 345 8.10 -18.95 11.87
N LEU A 346 7.18 -18.78 10.91
CA LEU A 346 5.83 -18.24 11.11
C LEU A 346 4.82 -19.33 11.54
N GLY A 347 5.20 -20.60 11.56
CA GLY A 347 4.28 -21.72 11.84
C GLY A 347 3.20 -21.92 10.76
N LEU A 348 3.48 -21.53 9.52
CA LEU A 348 2.59 -21.73 8.38
C LEU A 348 2.84 -23.12 7.80
N THR A 349 1.85 -24.01 7.91
CA THR A 349 1.91 -25.37 7.37
C THR A 349 1.11 -25.54 6.08
N VAL A 350 0.18 -24.62 5.79
CA VAL A 350 -0.60 -24.60 4.56
C VAL A 350 -0.35 -23.29 3.84
N VAL A 351 0.51 -23.33 2.81
CA VAL A 351 1.01 -22.13 2.13
C VAL A 351 0.46 -21.92 0.73
N ASN A 352 -0.32 -22.87 0.21
CA ASN A 352 -0.75 -22.89 -1.19
C ASN A 352 -2.25 -23.17 -1.37
N LYS A 353 -3.06 -23.02 -0.31
CA LYS A 353 -4.51 -23.25 -0.34
C LYS A 353 -5.24 -22.21 0.51
N ASP A 354 -6.45 -21.89 0.07
CA ASP A 354 -7.41 -21.06 0.77
C ASP A 354 -7.82 -21.73 2.09
N CYS A 355 -7.86 -20.97 3.19
CA CYS A 355 -8.56 -21.45 4.38
C CYS A 355 -10.08 -21.52 4.15
N HIS A 356 -10.67 -20.49 3.54
CA HIS A 356 -12.09 -20.40 3.25
C HIS A 356 -12.34 -20.51 1.75
N LEU A 357 -12.83 -21.67 1.31
CA LEU A 357 -13.18 -21.89 -0.08
C LEU A 357 -14.58 -21.32 -0.36
N VAL A 358 -14.66 -20.40 -1.33
CA VAL A 358 -15.92 -19.81 -1.79
C VAL A 358 -16.16 -20.17 -3.24
N LYS A 359 -17.38 -20.59 -3.57
CA LYS A 359 -17.84 -20.78 -4.96
C LYS A 359 -19.22 -20.19 -5.12
N ASN A 360 -19.46 -19.48 -6.22
CA ASN A 360 -20.74 -18.81 -6.53
C ASN A 360 -21.26 -17.98 -5.35
N ASN A 361 -20.37 -17.22 -4.71
CA ASN A 361 -20.67 -16.41 -3.54
C ASN A 361 -21.21 -17.18 -2.31
N LYS A 362 -20.93 -18.49 -2.22
CA LYS A 362 -21.30 -19.33 -1.08
C LYS A 362 -20.04 -19.95 -0.47
N LEU A 363 -19.95 -19.89 0.86
CA LEU A 363 -18.92 -20.60 1.61
C LEU A 363 -19.13 -22.10 1.44
N ILE A 364 -18.13 -22.78 0.87
CA ILE A 364 -18.15 -24.21 0.62
C ILE A 364 -17.51 -24.97 1.78
N SER A 365 -16.36 -24.48 2.25
CA SER A 365 -15.64 -25.07 3.37
C SER A 365 -14.78 -24.03 4.07
N SER A 366 -14.40 -24.31 5.31
CA SER A 366 -13.43 -23.55 6.09
C SER A 366 -12.39 -24.50 6.66
N CYS A 367 -11.15 -24.05 6.75
CA CYS A 367 -10.08 -24.81 7.37
C CYS A 367 -10.26 -24.89 8.90
N ASP A 368 -9.69 -25.92 9.52
CA ASP A 368 -9.81 -26.14 10.97
C ASP A 368 -9.00 -25.11 11.77
N ASN A 369 -7.85 -24.69 11.24
CA ASN A 369 -6.95 -23.74 11.90
C ASN A 369 -6.51 -22.64 10.92
N PRO A 370 -7.10 -21.43 10.96
CA PRO A 370 -6.66 -20.35 10.08
C PRO A 370 -5.26 -19.82 10.42
N ASP A 371 -4.74 -20.05 11.64
CA ASP A 371 -3.46 -19.49 12.08
C ASP A 371 -2.22 -20.21 11.52
N ASN A 372 -2.41 -21.38 10.88
CA ASN A 372 -1.36 -22.10 10.16
C ASN A 372 -1.47 -21.98 8.62
N HIS A 373 -2.45 -21.20 8.13
CA HIS A 373 -2.64 -20.93 6.70
C HIS A 373 -1.98 -19.61 6.30
N ALA A 374 -1.33 -19.60 5.14
CA ALA A 374 -0.84 -18.37 4.53
C ALA A 374 -2.00 -17.53 3.98
N PHE A 375 -3.00 -18.17 3.36
CA PHE A 375 -4.10 -17.50 2.69
C PHE A 375 -5.46 -17.81 3.34
N MET A 376 -6.24 -16.77 3.61
CA MET A 376 -7.58 -16.88 4.21
C MET A 376 -8.64 -17.19 3.16
N ASP A 377 -8.45 -16.67 1.96
CA ASP A 377 -9.20 -17.02 0.75
C ASP A 377 -8.21 -17.19 -0.41
N SER A 378 -8.64 -16.99 -1.66
CA SER A 378 -7.78 -17.19 -2.82
C SER A 378 -6.68 -16.14 -3.00
N VAL A 379 -6.69 -15.02 -2.25
CA VAL A 379 -5.72 -13.92 -2.42
C VAL A 379 -5.27 -13.26 -1.12
N HIS A 380 -6.08 -13.28 -0.07
CA HIS A 380 -5.84 -12.50 1.13
C HIS A 380 -4.99 -13.26 2.16
N PRO A 381 -3.93 -12.65 2.71
CA PRO A 381 -3.05 -13.30 3.65
C PRO A 381 -3.64 -13.37 5.07
N SER A 382 -3.11 -14.28 5.89
CA SER A 382 -3.43 -14.34 7.31
C SER A 382 -2.87 -13.15 8.09
N THR A 383 -3.43 -12.89 9.27
CA THR A 383 -3.06 -11.77 10.13
C THR A 383 -1.60 -11.84 10.58
N LYS A 384 -1.03 -13.05 10.63
CA LYS A 384 0.39 -13.28 10.93
C LYS A 384 1.30 -12.71 9.85
N ILE A 385 0.94 -12.94 8.58
CA ILE A 385 1.65 -12.33 7.45
C ILE A 385 1.43 -10.81 7.47
N HIS A 386 0.23 -10.32 7.77
CA HIS A 386 0.01 -8.88 7.96
C HIS A 386 0.86 -8.27 9.07
N ALA A 387 1.07 -8.98 10.19
CA ALA A 387 1.93 -8.53 11.27
C ALA A 387 3.39 -8.39 10.82
N LEU A 388 3.88 -9.36 10.04
CA LEU A 388 5.20 -9.30 9.41
C LEU A 388 5.29 -8.12 8.43
N THR A 389 4.27 -7.93 7.57
CA THR A 389 4.19 -6.80 6.65
C THR A 389 4.25 -5.47 7.40
N GLY A 390 3.51 -5.31 8.50
CA GLY A 390 3.58 -4.11 9.33
C GLY A 390 5.00 -3.85 9.87
N SER A 391 5.73 -4.90 10.22
CA SER A 391 7.12 -4.79 10.70
C SER A 391 8.10 -4.40 9.58
N ILE A 392 7.87 -4.88 8.35
CA ILE A 392 8.64 -4.50 7.16
C ILE A 392 8.45 -3.01 6.89
N PHE A 393 7.20 -2.50 6.91
CA PHE A 393 6.94 -1.07 6.78
C PHE A 393 7.64 -0.27 7.88
N ALA A 394 7.58 -0.74 9.13
CA ALA A 394 8.25 -0.08 10.26
C ALA A 394 9.77 0.01 10.05
N GLN A 395 10.41 -1.03 9.52
CA GLN A 395 11.84 -1.00 9.16
C GLN A 395 12.12 -0.06 7.99
N THR A 396 11.36 -0.12 6.91
CA THR A 396 11.59 0.73 5.72
C THR A 396 11.46 2.22 6.03
N ILE A 397 10.57 2.59 6.96
CA ILE A 397 10.43 3.98 7.42
C ILE A 397 11.73 4.45 8.10
N ASN A 398 12.27 3.64 9.01
CA ASN A 398 13.39 4.00 9.88
C ASN A 398 14.78 3.73 9.26
N ASN A 399 14.87 2.89 8.22
CA ASN A 399 16.10 2.54 7.54
C ASN A 399 15.91 2.60 6.02
N THR A 400 16.53 3.60 5.39
CA THR A 400 16.48 3.81 3.93
C THR A 400 17.17 2.72 3.13
N ALA A 401 18.11 1.98 3.74
CA ALA A 401 18.84 0.89 3.12
C ALA A 401 18.20 -0.49 3.39
N PHE A 402 17.02 -0.53 4.00
CA PHE A 402 16.35 -1.81 4.28
C PHE A 402 15.85 -2.46 2.98
N GLU A 403 16.46 -3.59 2.63
CA GLU A 403 16.00 -4.45 1.55
C GLU A 403 15.08 -5.54 2.08
N ILE A 404 14.11 -5.98 1.27
CA ILE A 404 13.21 -7.10 1.60
C ILE A 404 13.83 -8.38 1.02
N ASN A 405 14.44 -9.19 1.87
CA ASN A 405 14.95 -10.52 1.57
C ASN A 405 14.90 -11.40 2.84
N GLU A 406 15.28 -12.68 2.72
CA GLU A 406 15.22 -13.61 3.86
C GLU A 406 16.06 -13.14 5.06
N GLU A 407 17.31 -12.73 4.82
CA GLU A 407 18.27 -12.33 5.86
C GLU A 407 17.79 -11.13 6.67
N THR A 408 17.20 -10.15 6.00
CA THR A 408 16.73 -8.91 6.64
C THR A 408 15.34 -9.05 7.27
N VAL A 409 14.48 -9.91 6.73
CA VAL A 409 13.09 -10.09 7.20
C VAL A 409 13.00 -11.12 8.32
N ARG A 410 13.77 -12.22 8.28
CA ARG A 410 13.74 -13.29 9.29
C ARG A 410 13.91 -12.77 10.73
N PRO A 411 14.85 -11.85 11.04
CA PRO A 411 15.01 -11.31 12.40
C PRO A 411 13.79 -10.51 12.90
N LEU A 412 12.95 -9.99 11.99
CA LEU A 412 11.76 -9.23 12.37
C LEU A 412 10.71 -10.10 13.05
N ILE A 413 10.66 -11.40 12.73
CA ILE A 413 9.72 -12.36 13.32
C ILE A 413 9.85 -12.37 14.85
N GLN A 414 11.09 -12.44 15.35
CA GLN A 414 11.37 -12.40 16.78
C GLN A 414 11.26 -10.97 17.32
N ARG A 415 11.87 -9.99 16.65
CA ARG A 415 11.93 -8.59 17.12
C ARG A 415 10.55 -7.97 17.35
N TYR A 416 9.59 -8.28 16.48
CA TYR A 416 8.21 -7.79 16.55
C TYR A 416 7.25 -8.82 17.11
N ASN A 417 7.75 -9.98 17.58
CA ASN A 417 6.96 -11.01 18.24
C ASN A 417 5.79 -11.50 17.34
N ILE A 418 6.06 -11.64 16.05
CA ILE A 418 5.11 -11.99 14.98
C ILE A 418 4.44 -13.34 15.24
N ASN A 419 5.15 -14.28 15.88
CA ASN A 419 4.60 -15.60 16.25
C ASN A 419 3.48 -15.55 17.29
N LYS A 420 3.19 -14.37 17.88
CA LYS A 420 2.04 -14.17 18.77
C LYS A 420 0.94 -13.30 18.13
N ALA A 421 0.97 -13.12 16.82
CA ALA A 421 -0.08 -12.46 16.06
C ALA A 421 -1.02 -13.51 15.42
N ASP A 422 -1.85 -14.14 16.25
CA ASP A 422 -2.82 -15.15 15.83
C ASP A 422 -4.26 -14.61 15.93
N SER A 423 -5.23 -15.31 15.32
CA SER A 423 -6.65 -14.94 15.29
C SER A 423 -7.34 -14.92 16.66
N LYS A 424 -6.81 -15.68 17.63
CA LYS A 424 -7.37 -15.79 19.00
C LYS A 424 -6.55 -15.02 20.03
N LYS A 425 -5.24 -14.98 19.88
CA LYS A 425 -4.30 -14.32 20.80
C LYS A 425 -3.43 -13.39 19.97
N ASN A 426 -3.62 -12.10 20.18
CA ASN A 426 -2.90 -11.07 19.45
C ASN A 426 -2.55 -9.92 20.39
N PHE A 427 -1.32 -9.44 20.31
CA PHE A 427 -0.85 -8.33 21.15
C PHE A 427 -1.48 -6.99 20.80
N LEU A 428 -2.16 -6.88 19.65
CA LEU A 428 -3.00 -5.71 19.34
C LEU A 428 -4.34 -5.74 20.08
N TYR A 429 -4.81 -6.88 20.59
CA TYR A 429 -6.11 -6.94 21.26
C TYR A 429 -6.03 -6.26 22.63
N ARG A 430 -6.96 -5.34 22.91
CA ARG A 430 -6.99 -4.69 24.23
C ARG A 430 -7.38 -5.71 25.31
N SER A 431 -6.56 -5.79 26.36
CA SER A 431 -6.83 -6.66 27.52
C SER A 431 -8.14 -6.26 28.20
N GLY A 432 -8.98 -7.25 28.53
CA GLY A 432 -10.24 -7.02 29.23
C GLY A 432 -11.42 -6.57 28.36
N SER A 433 -11.32 -6.61 27.03
CA SER A 433 -12.42 -6.25 26.11
C SER A 433 -13.65 -7.17 26.16
N GLY A 434 -13.70 -8.14 27.08
CA GLY A 434 -14.82 -9.08 27.22
C GLY A 434 -15.06 -9.94 25.97
N GLY A 435 -14.04 -10.12 25.12
CA GLY A 435 -14.17 -10.82 23.85
C GLY A 435 -14.67 -9.97 22.68
N LYS A 436 -14.81 -8.64 22.84
CA LYS A 436 -14.98 -7.72 21.71
C LYS A 436 -13.68 -7.67 20.92
N LYS A 437 -13.65 -8.43 19.83
CA LYS A 437 -12.47 -8.61 18.99
C LYS A 437 -12.08 -7.32 18.26
N ASP A 438 -12.96 -6.32 18.16
CA ASP A 438 -12.76 -5.09 17.40
C ASP A 438 -12.06 -3.97 18.18
N ASP A 439 -11.82 -4.15 19.49
CA ASP A 439 -11.10 -3.17 20.31
C ASP A 439 -9.59 -3.42 20.30
N LEU A 440 -8.90 -2.67 19.43
CA LEU A 440 -7.45 -2.73 19.28
C LEU A 440 -6.74 -1.68 20.13
N ASN A 441 -5.51 -2.00 20.56
CA ASN A 441 -4.63 -1.10 21.30
C ASN A 441 -3.94 -0.08 20.38
N ILE A 442 -4.70 0.57 19.50
CA ILE A 442 -4.26 1.65 18.62
C ILE A 442 -5.33 2.73 18.55
N HIS A 443 -4.94 3.93 18.17
CA HIS A 443 -5.88 4.97 17.77
C HIS A 443 -6.10 4.89 16.26
N SER A 444 -7.29 4.46 15.83
CA SER A 444 -7.63 4.36 14.41
C SER A 444 -8.98 5.00 14.10
N TYR A 445 -9.08 5.52 12.89
CA TYR A 445 -10.31 5.99 12.27
C TYR A 445 -10.46 5.23 10.96
N ASN A 446 -11.50 4.40 10.86
CA ASN A 446 -11.99 3.92 9.57
C ASN A 446 -12.58 5.10 8.77
N LEU A 447 -12.92 4.90 7.51
CA LEU A 447 -13.39 5.95 6.60
C LEU A 447 -14.52 6.78 7.20
N LYS A 448 -15.59 6.11 7.65
CA LYS A 448 -16.75 6.77 8.29
C LYS A 448 -16.36 7.51 9.56
N GLY A 449 -15.54 6.89 10.41
CA GLY A 449 -15.03 7.49 11.64
C GLY A 449 -14.18 8.73 11.38
N ALA A 450 -13.36 8.71 10.32
CA ALA A 450 -12.52 9.83 9.90
C ALA A 450 -13.37 11.01 9.42
N LEU A 451 -14.42 10.75 8.62
CA LEU A 451 -15.37 11.77 8.19
C LEU A 451 -16.14 12.37 9.37
N ALA A 452 -16.68 11.53 10.24
CA ALA A 452 -17.44 11.96 11.42
C ALA A 452 -16.58 12.74 12.43
N SER A 453 -15.30 12.37 12.55
CA SER A 453 -14.35 12.99 13.49
C SER A 453 -13.45 14.04 12.85
N ALA A 454 -13.75 14.51 11.64
CA ALA A 454 -12.87 15.37 10.87
C ALA A 454 -12.42 16.62 11.65
N ASN A 455 -13.36 17.30 12.32
CA ASN A 455 -13.06 18.48 13.15
C ASN A 455 -12.10 18.15 14.31
N ILE A 456 -12.25 16.98 14.93
CA ILE A 456 -11.37 16.52 16.03
C ILE A 456 -9.97 16.25 15.48
N ILE A 457 -9.88 15.49 14.39
CA ILE A 457 -8.61 15.14 13.72
C ILE A 457 -7.85 16.40 13.31
N ILE A 458 -8.54 17.38 12.71
CA ILE A 458 -7.96 18.68 12.32
C ILE A 458 -7.51 19.46 13.57
N SER A 459 -8.34 19.54 14.60
CA SER A 459 -8.05 20.33 15.81
C SER A 459 -6.82 19.82 16.58
N LYS A 460 -6.62 18.50 16.63
CA LYS A 460 -5.44 17.89 17.27
C LYS A 460 -4.13 18.36 16.64
N LYS A 461 -4.10 18.58 15.32
CA LYS A 461 -2.93 19.14 14.62
C LYS A 461 -2.71 20.64 14.86
N LYS A 462 -3.76 21.38 15.24
CA LYS A 462 -3.68 22.82 15.56
C LYS A 462 -3.14 23.10 16.97
N ARG A 463 -3.38 22.20 17.94
CA ARG A 463 -3.06 22.43 19.37
C ARG A 463 -1.56 22.39 19.72
N CYS A 464 -0.68 21.93 18.84
CA CYS A 464 0.77 21.80 19.10
C CYS A 464 1.55 23.12 19.30
N ASN A 465 0.91 24.30 19.31
CA ASN A 465 1.59 25.59 19.42
C ASN A 465 1.44 26.31 20.77
N LYS A 466 0.68 25.79 21.74
CA LYS A 466 0.65 26.42 23.07
C LYS A 466 1.79 25.88 23.95
N LYS A 467 3.04 26.19 23.59
CA LYS A 467 4.06 26.34 24.65
C LYS A 467 3.65 27.59 25.43
N LYS A 468 3.21 27.40 26.68
CA LYS A 468 3.03 28.50 27.63
C LYS A 468 4.41 29.16 27.76
N HIS A 469 4.47 30.44 27.39
CA HIS A 469 5.59 31.31 27.68
C HIS A 469 5.79 31.46 29.19
#